data_AF-A0A2L2Z1C2-F1
#
_entry.id   AF-A0A2L2Z1C2-F1
#
_cell.length_a   1.000
_cell.length_b   1.000
_cell.length_c   1.000
_cell.angle_alpha   90.00
_cell.angle_beta   90.00
_cell.angle_gamma   90.00
#
_symmetry.space_group_name_H-M   'P 1'
#
loop_
_entity.id
_entity.type
_entity.pdbx_description
1 polymer ?
#
loop_
_entity_poly.entity_id
_entity_poly.type
_entity_poly.pdbx_seq_one_letter_code
_entity_poly.pdbx_strand_id
1 'polypeptide(L)'
;TNSVIHFDLSYNKLSYLPPHLFDPWDNLRNVSLSHNQLLHVKDLFTLARPHAIYLGYNNITDLDAILPSITWNLTTLRLSYNPIRQLSSDF
;
A
#
# COMPACT_ATOMS: atom_id res chain seq x y z
N THR A 1 -22.76 7.17 1.84
CA THR A 1 -22.12 5.85 1.97
C THR A 1 -20.88 5.85 1.09
N ASN A 2 -19.68 5.73 1.66
CA ASN A 2 -18.47 5.73 0.84
C ASN A 2 -18.37 4.39 0.11
N SER A 3 -18.55 4.44 -1.22
CA SER A 3 -18.80 3.28 -2.08
C SER A 3 -17.55 2.75 -2.77
N VAL A 4 -16.38 3.32 -2.51
CA VAL A 4 -15.14 2.93 -3.18
C VAL A 4 -14.72 1.55 -2.68
N ILE A 5 -14.67 0.59 -3.60
CA ILE A 5 -14.22 -0.79 -3.35
C ILE A 5 -12.84 -1.01 -3.96
N HIS A 6 -12.58 -0.41 -5.12
CA HIS A 6 -11.33 -0.51 -5.87
C HIS A 6 -10.77 0.90 -6.10
N PHE A 7 -9.49 1.08 -5.81
CA PHE A 7 -8.78 2.33 -6.07
C PHE A 7 -7.48 2.06 -6.82
N ASP A 8 -7.31 2.69 -7.99
CA ASP A 8 -6.19 2.44 -8.89
C ASP A 8 -5.51 3.75 -9.27
N LEU A 9 -4.25 3.91 -8.86
CA LEU A 9 -3.33 4.96 -9.32
C LEU A 9 -2.07 4.34 -9.96
N SER A 10 -2.18 3.12 -10.49
CA SER A 10 -1.05 2.48 -11.16
C SER A 10 -0.62 3.22 -12.42
N TYR A 11 0.64 3.03 -12.82
CA TYR A 11 1.24 3.66 -13.99
C TYR A 11 1.25 5.19 -13.94
N ASN A 12 1.62 5.73 -12.79
CA ASN A 12 1.83 7.16 -12.60
C ASN A 12 3.30 7.44 -12.23
N LYS A 13 3.57 8.68 -11.86
CA LYS A 13 4.90 9.15 -11.42
C LYS A 13 4.87 9.58 -9.96
N LEU A 14 4.01 8.96 -9.15
CA LEU A 14 3.81 9.36 -7.76
C LEU A 14 5.02 8.94 -6.94
N SER A 15 5.67 9.91 -6.31
CA SER A 15 6.72 9.68 -5.32
C SER A 15 6.21 9.89 -3.88
N TYR A 16 5.01 10.46 -3.74
CA TYR A 16 4.39 10.80 -2.47
C TYR A 16 2.88 10.59 -2.52
N LEU A 17 2.31 10.11 -1.42
CA LEU A 17 0.89 10.08 -1.14
C LEU A 17 0.66 10.66 0.25
N PRO A 18 -0.40 11.47 0.46
CA PRO A 18 -0.69 12.02 1.77
C PRO A 18 -1.07 10.89 2.74
N PRO A 19 -0.69 11.01 4.03
CA PRO A 19 -1.13 10.07 5.06
C PRO A 19 -2.67 10.08 5.16
N HIS A 20 -3.25 8.98 5.63
CA HIS A 20 -4.69 8.80 5.81
C HIS A 20 -5.53 8.90 4.52
N LEU A 21 -4.90 8.84 3.35
CA LEU A 21 -5.59 9.00 2.06
C LEU A 21 -6.76 8.04 1.89
N PHE A 22 -6.65 6.82 2.41
CA PHE A 22 -7.65 5.76 2.23
C PHE A 22 -8.64 5.64 3.38
N ASP A 23 -8.41 6.33 4.50
CA ASP A 23 -9.19 6.21 5.73
C ASP A 23 -10.69 6.53 5.57
N PRO A 24 -11.12 7.45 4.69
CA PRO A 24 -12.56 7.67 4.47
C PRO A 24 -13.32 6.49 3.85
N TRP A 25 -12.62 5.51 3.26
CA TRP A 25 -13.24 4.45 2.45
C TRP A 25 -13.32 3.11 3.21
N ASP A 26 -14.29 3.01 4.12
CA ASP A 26 -14.52 1.81 4.95
C ASP A 26 -14.74 0.51 4.14
N ASN A 27 -15.20 0.63 2.89
CA ASN A 27 -15.47 -0.50 2.00
C ASN A 27 -14.32 -0.82 1.03
N LEU A 28 -13.18 -0.13 1.15
CA LEU A 28 -12.05 -0.30 0.25
C LEU A 28 -11.47 -1.71 0.38
N ARG A 29 -11.40 -2.45 -0.72
CA ARG A 29 -10.89 -3.83 -0.76
C ARG A 29 -9.60 -3.97 -1.53
N ASN A 30 -9.43 -3.22 -2.62
CA ASN A 30 -8.28 -3.37 -3.49
C ASN A 30 -7.65 -2.01 -3.77
N VAL A 31 -6.34 -1.91 -3.57
CA VAL A 31 -5.56 -0.72 -3.88
C VAL A 31 -4.40 -1.06 -4.78
N SER A 32 -4.36 -0.44 -5.96
CA SER A 32 -3.25 -0.58 -6.91
C SER A 32 -2.45 0.72 -6.97
N LEU A 33 -1.19 0.64 -6.56
CA LEU A 33 -0.19 1.71 -6.62
C LEU A 33 1.04 1.26 -7.43
N SER A 34 0.90 0.20 -8.23
CA SER A 34 2.01 -0.38 -8.99
C SER A 34 2.52 0.57 -10.08
N HIS A 35 3.78 0.44 -10.49
CA HIS A 35 4.39 1.34 -11.49
C HIS A 35 4.31 2.82 -11.07
N ASN A 36 4.89 3.12 -9.92
CA ASN A 36 5.07 4.46 -9.38
C ASN A 36 6.52 4.62 -8.87
N GLN A 37 6.79 5.66 -8.09
CA GLN A 37 8.12 5.99 -7.54
C GLN A 37 8.08 6.03 -6.01
N LEU A 38 7.17 5.28 -5.40
CA LEU A 38 6.95 5.31 -3.95
C LEU A 38 8.14 4.68 -3.22
N LEU A 39 8.57 5.35 -2.15
CA LEU A 39 9.59 4.84 -1.23
C LEU A 39 8.98 4.05 -0.07
N HIS A 40 7.73 4.35 0.27
CA HIS A 40 6.97 3.73 1.36
C HIS A 40 5.46 3.98 1.18
N VAL A 41 4.65 3.27 1.96
CA VAL A 41 3.19 3.47 2.07
C VAL A 41 2.72 3.60 3.51
N LYS A 42 3.63 4.09 4.35
CA LYS A 42 3.39 4.33 5.77
C LYS A 42 2.16 5.23 5.95
N ASP A 43 1.33 4.89 6.93
CA ASP A 43 0.17 5.69 7.37
C ASP A 43 -0.91 5.91 6.30
N LEU A 44 -0.88 5.19 5.17
CA LEU A 44 -1.95 5.28 4.16
C LEU A 44 -3.22 4.53 4.57
N PHE A 45 -3.08 3.48 5.40
CA PHE A 45 -4.12 2.51 5.75
C PHE A 45 -4.38 2.47 7.26
N THR A 46 -4.47 3.61 7.92
CA THR A 46 -4.63 3.64 9.39
C THR A 46 -6.00 3.12 9.82
N LEU A 47 -7.06 3.46 9.09
CA LEU A 47 -8.43 3.00 9.32
C LEU A 47 -8.91 2.03 8.25
N ALA A 48 -8.47 2.23 7.00
CA ALA A 48 -8.83 1.36 5.88
C ALA A 48 -8.24 -0.06 6.02
N ARG A 49 -9.03 -1.08 5.70
CA ARG A 49 -8.63 -2.50 5.81
C ARG A 49 -8.75 -3.23 4.47
N PRO A 50 -7.89 -2.90 3.48
CA PRO A 50 -7.94 -3.54 2.17
C PRO A 50 -7.56 -5.02 2.26
N HIS A 51 -8.15 -5.82 1.36
CA HIS A 51 -7.83 -7.24 1.20
C HIS A 51 -6.62 -7.45 0.29
N ALA A 52 -6.43 -6.56 -0.70
CA ALA A 52 -5.34 -6.65 -1.66
C ALA A 52 -4.65 -5.31 -1.88
N ILE A 53 -3.32 -5.32 -1.81
CA ILE A 53 -2.47 -4.18 -2.12
C ILE A 53 -1.42 -4.57 -3.16
N TYR A 54 -1.33 -3.78 -4.23
CA TYR A 54 -0.38 -3.96 -5.31
C TYR A 54 0.62 -2.79 -5.35
N LEU A 55 1.87 -3.07 -5.01
CA LEU A 55 2.97 -2.10 -4.89
C LEU A 55 4.14 -2.45 -5.81
N GLY A 56 3.94 -3.33 -6.80
CA GLY A 56 5.01 -3.75 -7.68
C GLY A 56 5.55 -2.60 -8.52
N TYR A 57 6.82 -2.66 -8.93
CA TYR A 57 7.48 -1.58 -9.68
C TYR A 57 7.39 -0.23 -8.97
N ASN A 58 7.91 -0.17 -7.75
CA ASN A 58 8.14 1.05 -6.98
C ASN A 58 9.60 1.07 -6.50
N ASN A 59 9.96 1.99 -5.61
CA ASN A 59 11.30 2.12 -5.07
C ASN A 59 11.34 1.83 -3.55
N ILE A 60 10.51 0.89 -3.09
CA ILE A 60 10.41 0.52 -1.68
C ILE A 60 11.62 -0.34 -1.29
N THR A 61 12.35 0.09 -0.26
CA THR A 61 13.57 -0.59 0.20
C THR A 61 13.38 -1.38 1.50
N ASP A 62 12.36 -1.02 2.27
CA ASP A 62 12.11 -1.54 3.62
C ASP A 62 10.63 -1.86 3.82
N LEU A 63 10.36 -3.01 4.44
CA LEU A 63 9.01 -3.49 4.75
C LEU A 63 8.43 -2.88 6.03
N ASP A 64 9.26 -2.34 6.93
CA ASP A 64 8.79 -1.60 8.11
C ASP A 64 8.00 -0.35 7.72
N ALA A 65 8.25 0.16 6.52
CA ALA A 65 7.52 1.27 5.92
C ALA A 65 6.17 0.85 5.30
N ILE A 66 5.80 -0.42 5.43
CA ILE A 66 4.59 -1.03 4.86
C ILE A 66 3.76 -1.68 5.95
N LEU A 67 4.36 -2.57 6.76
CA LEU A 67 3.61 -3.59 7.49
C LEU A 67 2.86 -3.13 8.75
N PRO A 68 3.36 -2.21 9.60
CA PRO A 68 2.67 -1.86 10.84
C PRO A 68 1.23 -1.35 10.67
N SER A 69 0.88 -0.89 9.46
CA SER A 69 -0.43 -0.27 9.17
C SER A 69 -1.45 -1.20 8.51
N ILE A 70 -1.13 -2.46 8.14
CA ILE A 70 -1.93 -3.19 7.10
C ILE A 70 -2.36 -4.62 7.51
N THR A 71 -2.15 -5.06 8.74
CA THR A 71 -2.07 -6.51 9.04
C THR A 71 -3.38 -7.27 9.28
N TRP A 72 -4.54 -6.63 9.44
CA TRP A 72 -5.70 -7.36 9.98
C TRP A 72 -6.54 -8.12 8.95
N ASN A 73 -6.59 -7.68 7.68
CA ASN A 73 -7.47 -8.27 6.65
C ASN A 73 -6.77 -8.55 5.30
N LEU A 74 -5.46 -8.33 5.20
CA LEU A 74 -4.74 -8.41 3.95
C LEU A 74 -4.53 -9.89 3.55
N THR A 75 -5.04 -10.28 2.38
CA THR A 75 -4.85 -11.61 1.79
C THR A 75 -3.88 -11.61 0.61
N THR A 76 -3.63 -10.44 0.02
CA THR A 76 -2.72 -10.28 -1.11
C THR A 76 -1.85 -9.04 -0.93
N LEU A 77 -0.53 -9.25 -0.92
CA LEU A 77 0.47 -8.18 -0.99
C LEU A 77 1.41 -8.46 -2.16
N ARG A 78 1.46 -7.57 -3.14
CA ARG A 78 2.42 -7.69 -4.27
C ARG A 78 3.49 -6.62 -4.19
N LEU A 79 4.73 -7.04 -4.04
CA LEU A 79 5.91 -6.17 -3.89
C LEU A 79 7.00 -6.42 -4.94
N SER A 80 6.72 -7.24 -5.97
CA SER A 80 7.69 -7.58 -7.02
C SER A 80 8.28 -6.33 -7.68
N TYR A 81 9.55 -6.38 -8.07
CA TYR A 81 10.24 -5.23 -8.68
C TYR A 81 10.30 -4.00 -7.76
N ASN A 82 10.59 -4.22 -6.48
CA ASN A 82 11.06 -3.20 -5.56
C ASN A 82 12.49 -3.57 -5.09
N PRO A 83 13.36 -2.59 -4.81
CA PRO A 83 14.72 -2.84 -4.32
C PRO A 83 14.77 -3.19 -2.82
N ILE A 84 13.93 -4.11 -2.37
CA ILE A 84 13.85 -4.56 -0.98
C ILE A 84 15.11 -5.36 -0.65
N ARG A 85 15.86 -4.93 0.37
CA ARG A 85 17.15 -5.55 0.74
C ARG A 85 17.08 -6.37 2.02
N GLN A 86 16.10 -6.08 2.88
CA GLN A 86 15.92 -6.73 4.16
C GLN A 86 14.44 -6.95 4.43
N LEU A 87 14.15 -8.03 5.13
CA LEU A 87 12.88 -8.28 5.79
C LEU A 87 13.12 -7.90 7.25
N SER A 88 12.25 -7.11 7.88
CA SER A 88 12.44 -6.79 9.30
C SER A 88 12.31 -8.06 10.17
N SER A 89 12.85 -8.03 11.38
CA SER A 89 12.83 -9.19 12.28
C SER A 89 11.47 -9.48 12.90
N ASP A 90 10.51 -8.56 12.75
CA ASP A 90 9.33 -8.47 13.63
C ASP A 90 8.06 -9.02 12.96
N PHE A 91 8.21 -10.05 12.12
CA PHE A 91 7.09 -10.80 11.53
C PHE A 91 6.43 -11.77 12.51
#